data_AF-A0A1T5BYP9-F1
#
_entry.id   AF-A0A1T5BYP9-F1
#
_cell.length_a   1.000
_cell.length_b   1.000
_cell.length_c   1.000
_cell.angle_alpha   90.00
_cell.angle_beta   90.00
_cell.angle_gamma   90.00
#
_symmetry.space_group_name_H-M   'P 1'
#
loop_
_entity.id
_entity.type
_entity.pdbx_description
1 polymer ?
#
loop_
_entity_poly.entity_id
_entity_poly.type
_entity_poly.pdbx_seq_one_letter_code
_entity_poly.pdbx_strand_id
1 'polypeptide(L)'
;MPDTSIPTTAAPGTAPGGEERLAYRLFTGADDRAFCERVSAALAEGYVLHGSPAASFNGSTVIVAQALVLPAAIASADAAVANAVDELDADEFGADGAFAGHA
;
A
#
# COMPACT_ATOMS: atom_id res chain seq x y z
N MET A 1 15.64 23.04 17.88
CA MET A 1 15.09 21.69 17.61
C MET A 1 13.75 21.90 16.92
N PRO A 2 13.63 21.74 15.59
CA PRO A 2 12.33 21.73 14.97
C PRO A 2 11.63 20.40 15.29
N ASP A 3 10.45 20.52 15.87
CA ASP A 3 9.47 19.46 16.04
C ASP A 3 8.89 19.14 14.66
N THR A 4 9.33 18.04 14.04
CA THR A 4 8.77 17.59 12.75
C THR A 4 7.64 16.60 13.05
N SER A 5 6.46 17.15 13.31
CA SER A 5 5.20 16.42 13.24
C SER A 5 5.00 15.90 11.81
N ILE A 6 4.96 14.58 11.63
CA ILE A 6 4.60 13.95 10.35
C ILE A 6 3.09 14.11 10.14
N PRO A 7 2.62 14.57 8.96
CA PRO A 7 1.19 14.58 8.67
C PRO A 7 0.69 13.13 8.56
N THR A 8 -0.23 12.75 9.47
CA THR A 8 -1.12 11.61 9.25
C THR A 8 -2.11 12.02 8.17
N THR A 9 -1.78 11.75 6.91
CA THR A 9 -2.76 11.84 5.82
C THR A 9 -3.67 10.63 5.91
N ALA A 10 -4.87 10.88 6.45
CA ALA A 10 -6.00 9.98 6.35
C ALA A 10 -6.29 9.70 4.86
N ALA A 11 -6.45 8.42 4.54
CA ALA A 11 -6.80 7.97 3.20
C ALA A 11 -8.14 8.57 2.74
N PRO A 12 -8.28 8.98 1.47
CA PRO A 12 -9.54 9.45 0.93
C PRO A 12 -10.49 8.26 0.80
N GLY A 13 -11.59 8.31 1.54
CA GLY A 13 -12.75 7.46 1.31
C GLY A 13 -13.61 8.00 0.17
N THR A 14 -14.48 7.11 -0.36
CA THR A 14 -15.62 7.34 -1.31
C THR A 14 -15.23 7.08 -2.78
N ALA A 15 -15.82 6.18 -3.59
CA ALA A 15 -17.05 5.35 -3.61
C ALA A 15 -17.02 4.42 -4.87
N PRO A 16 -18.11 3.74 -5.30
CA PRO A 16 -19.06 2.85 -4.62
C PRO A 16 -19.16 1.45 -5.28
N GLY A 17 -19.49 0.42 -4.50
CA GLY A 17 -20.11 -0.83 -4.99
C GLY A 17 -19.32 -2.12 -4.75
N GLY A 18 -19.66 -2.83 -3.65
CA GLY A 18 -19.35 -4.25 -3.47
C GLY A 18 -18.48 -4.57 -2.25
N GLU A 19 -19.00 -4.27 -1.05
CA GLU A 19 -18.39 -4.57 0.25
C GLU A 19 -17.03 -3.88 0.48
N GLU A 20 -16.81 -3.37 1.68
CA GLU A 20 -15.59 -2.66 2.05
C GLU A 20 -14.42 -3.66 2.19
N ARG A 21 -13.97 -4.18 1.04
CA ARG A 21 -12.93 -5.21 0.97
C ARG A 21 -11.59 -4.54 1.18
N LEU A 22 -11.00 -4.83 2.34
CA LEU A 22 -9.67 -4.33 2.71
C LEU A 22 -8.68 -4.66 1.58
N ALA A 23 -8.04 -3.61 1.07
CA ALA A 23 -7.01 -3.65 0.04
C ALA A 23 -5.82 -4.54 0.41
N TYR A 24 -5.53 -4.66 1.70
CA TYR A 24 -4.43 -5.42 2.27
C TYR A 24 -4.94 -6.25 3.44
N ARG A 25 -4.55 -7.52 3.49
CA ARG A 25 -4.85 -8.45 4.58
C ARG A 25 -3.58 -9.22 4.93
N LEU A 26 -3.14 -9.09 6.17
CA LEU A 26 -2.06 -9.91 6.71
C LEU A 26 -2.66 -11.08 7.48
N PHE A 27 -2.43 -12.30 6.99
CA PHE A 27 -2.77 -13.50 7.73
C PHE A 27 -1.56 -13.96 8.52
N THR A 28 -1.76 -14.23 9.80
CA THR A 28 -0.75 -14.83 10.68
C THR A 28 -1.35 -16.04 11.38
N GLY A 29 -0.52 -17.05 11.66
CA GLY A 29 -0.97 -18.26 12.35
C GLY A 29 0.04 -19.39 12.24
N ALA A 30 -0.27 -20.53 12.85
CA ALA A 30 0.52 -21.74 12.62
C ALA A 30 0.41 -22.17 11.15
N ASP A 31 1.45 -22.84 10.64
CA ASP A 31 1.40 -23.51 9.35
C ASP A 31 0.48 -24.74 9.43
N ASP A 32 -0.83 -24.50 9.39
CA ASP A 32 -1.87 -25.52 9.48
C ASP A 32 -2.85 -25.44 8.31
N ARG A 33 -3.68 -26.48 8.18
CA ARG A 33 -4.69 -26.56 7.12
C ARG A 33 -5.65 -25.37 7.18
N ALA A 34 -5.99 -24.88 8.37
CA ALA A 34 -6.88 -23.74 8.53
C ALA A 34 -6.25 -22.44 7.99
N PHE A 35 -4.95 -22.24 8.18
CA PHE A 35 -4.20 -21.13 7.57
C PHE A 35 -4.23 -21.23 6.04
N CYS A 36 -3.89 -22.39 5.48
CA CYS A 36 -3.94 -22.63 4.05
C CYS A 36 -5.34 -22.36 3.47
N GLU A 37 -6.40 -22.83 4.12
CA GLU A 37 -7.79 -22.59 3.68
C GLU A 37 -8.16 -21.09 3.67
N ARG A 38 -7.74 -20.32 4.68
CA ARG A 38 -7.98 -18.86 4.71
C ARG A 38 -7.25 -18.13 3.59
N VAL A 39 -5.99 -18.49 3.33
CA VAL A 39 -5.20 -17.90 2.24
C VAL A 39 -5.79 -18.28 0.88
N SER A 40 -6.16 -19.55 0.69
CA SER A 40 -6.79 -20.02 -0.55
C SER A 40 -8.16 -19.36 -0.80
N ALA A 41 -8.97 -19.14 0.24
CA ALA A 41 -10.24 -18.42 0.11
C ALA A 41 -10.00 -16.98 -0.37
N ALA A 42 -9.06 -16.26 0.24
CA ALA A 42 -8.72 -14.92 -0.19
C ALA A 42 -8.15 -14.90 -1.64
N LEU A 43 -7.35 -15.89 -2.04
CA LEU A 43 -6.91 -16.02 -3.44
C LEU A 43 -8.10 -16.23 -4.40
N ALA A 44 -9.09 -17.04 -4.02
CA ALA A 44 -10.30 -17.25 -4.82
C ALA A 44 -11.17 -15.99 -4.92
N GLU A 45 -11.13 -15.12 -3.92
CA GLU A 45 -11.78 -13.81 -3.95
C GLU A 45 -11.05 -12.78 -4.84
N GLY A 46 -9.89 -13.12 -5.40
CA GLY A 46 -9.10 -12.27 -6.31
C GLY A 46 -7.98 -11.47 -5.64
N TYR A 47 -7.62 -11.80 -4.39
CA TYR A 47 -6.39 -11.29 -3.79
C TYR A 47 -5.16 -11.94 -4.43
N VAL A 48 -4.02 -11.26 -4.38
CA VAL A 48 -2.72 -11.78 -4.81
C VAL A 48 -1.74 -11.79 -3.64
N LEU A 49 -0.79 -12.72 -3.66
CA LEU A 49 0.27 -12.79 -2.64
C LEU A 49 1.22 -11.61 -2.79
N HIS A 50 1.47 -10.89 -1.71
CA HIS A 50 2.44 -9.80 -1.68
C HIS A 50 3.79 -10.29 -1.16
N GLY A 51 4.70 -10.61 -2.09
CA GLY A 51 6.05 -11.07 -1.77
C GLY A 51 6.11 -12.47 -1.15
N SER A 52 7.25 -12.79 -0.52
CA SER A 52 7.50 -14.10 0.09
C SER A 52 6.88 -14.22 1.50
N PRO A 53 6.36 -15.40 1.89
CA PRO A 53 5.89 -15.65 3.25
C PRO A 53 7.03 -15.50 4.27
N ALA A 54 6.71 -14.91 5.42
CA ALA A 54 7.60 -14.91 6.57
C ALA A 54 7.22 -16.06 7.49
N ALA A 55 8.14 -16.97 7.79
CA ALA A 55 7.92 -18.08 8.71
C ALA A 55 8.93 -18.01 9.87
N SER A 56 8.46 -18.20 11.10
CA SER A 56 9.28 -18.20 12.32
C SER A 56 8.87 -19.33 13.26
N PHE A 57 9.85 -20.00 13.86
CA PHE A 57 9.60 -21.14 14.76
C PHE A 57 9.56 -20.69 16.22
N ASN A 58 8.43 -20.86 16.90
CA ASN A 58 8.24 -20.50 18.32
C ASN A 58 8.52 -21.67 19.28
N GLY A 59 9.54 -22.50 19.00
CA GLY A 59 9.92 -23.63 19.86
C GLY A 59 8.96 -24.82 19.89
N SER A 60 7.75 -24.69 19.36
CA SER A 60 6.71 -25.73 19.34
C SER A 60 6.09 -25.90 17.95
N THR A 61 5.77 -24.80 17.28
CA THR A 61 5.15 -24.78 15.95
C THR A 61 5.75 -23.68 15.09
N VAL A 62 5.68 -23.85 13.78
CA VAL A 62 6.06 -22.82 12.80
C VAL A 62 4.89 -21.85 12.65
N ILE A 63 5.14 -20.58 12.93
CA ILE A 63 4.21 -19.48 12.72
C ILE A 63 4.55 -18.84 11.38
N VAL A 64 3.56 -18.78 10.48
CA VAL A 64 3.68 -18.18 9.16
C VAL A 64 2.86 -16.89 9.13
N ALA A 65 3.40 -15.89 8.45
CA ALA A 65 2.78 -14.64 8.12
C ALA A 65 2.82 -14.46 6.60
N GLN A 66 1.64 -14.27 5.99
CA GLN A 66 1.50 -14.01 4.56
C GLN A 66 0.60 -12.80 4.34
N ALA A 67 1.13 -11.83 3.60
CA ALA A 67 0.37 -10.68 3.13
C ALA A 67 -0.34 -11.00 1.81
N LEU A 68 -1.60 -10.58 1.73
CA LEU A 68 -2.44 -10.64 0.53
C LEU A 68 -2.97 -9.25 0.22
N VAL A 69 -2.95 -8.90 -1.06
CA VAL A 69 -3.32 -7.56 -1.56
C VAL A 69 -4.29 -7.66 -2.72
N LEU A 70 -5.19 -6.69 -2.85
CA LEU A 70 -6.04 -6.55 -4.02
C LEU A 70 -5.30 -5.71 -5.08
N PRO A 71 -5.10 -6.24 -6.30
CA PRO A 71 -4.43 -5.50 -7.38
C PRO A 71 -5.10 -4.15 -7.70
N ALA A 72 -6.44 -4.10 -7.62
CA ALA A 72 -7.21 -2.88 -7.87
C ALA A 72 -6.87 -1.75 -6.89
N ALA A 73 -6.53 -2.08 -5.64
CA ALA A 73 -6.15 -1.09 -4.65
C ALA A 73 -4.69 -0.62 -4.81
N ILE A 74 -3.80 -1.49 -5.27
CA ILE A 74 -2.42 -1.10 -5.61
C ILE A 74 -2.41 -0.11 -6.76
N ALA A 75 -3.21 -0.36 -7.81
CA ALA A 75 -3.35 0.57 -8.92
C ALA A 75 -3.89 1.95 -8.47
N SER A 76 -4.84 1.97 -7.53
CA SER A 76 -5.34 3.23 -6.96
C SER A 76 -4.28 3.98 -6.16
N ALA A 77 -3.43 3.28 -5.41
CA ALA A 77 -2.34 3.90 -4.66
C ALA A 77 -1.27 4.48 -5.58
N ASP A 78 -0.88 3.74 -6.63
CA ASP A 78 0.08 4.19 -7.64
C ASP A 78 -0.44 5.42 -8.41
N ALA A 79 -1.73 5.41 -8.77
CA ALA A 79 -2.39 6.58 -9.38
C ALA A 79 -2.42 7.80 -8.45
N ALA A 80 -2.67 7.59 -7.15
CA ALA A 80 -2.64 8.68 -6.17
C ALA A 80 -1.22 9.28 -6.02
N VAL A 81 -0.19 8.44 -6.03
CA VAL A 81 1.20 8.88 -6.00
C VAL A 81 1.56 9.67 -7.27
N ALA A 82 1.15 9.19 -8.45
CA ALA A 82 1.39 9.90 -9.71
C ALA A 82 0.75 11.30 -9.73
N ASN A 83 -0.49 11.44 -9.23
CA ASN A 83 -1.14 12.74 -9.12
C ASN A 83 -0.39 13.68 -8.15
N ALA A 84 0.06 13.16 -7.00
CA ALA A 84 0.80 13.97 -6.03
C ALA A 84 2.17 14.44 -6.57
N VAL A 85 2.83 13.65 -7.41
CA VAL A 85 4.09 14.05 -8.06
C VAL A 85 3.85 15.16 -9.09
N ASP A 86 2.79 15.04 -9.89
CA ASP A 86 2.41 16.06 -10.89
C ASP A 86 2.10 17.43 -10.24
N GLU A 87 1.43 17.43 -9.08
CA GLU A 87 1.17 18.65 -8.32
C GLU A 87 2.46 19.32 -7.82
N LEU A 88 3.46 18.54 -7.38
CA LEU A 88 4.73 19.07 -6.88
C LEU A 88 5.63 19.61 -8.01
N ASP A 89 5.67 18.96 -9.17
CA ASP A 89 6.43 19.45 -10.34
C ASP A 89 5.84 20.75 -10.91
N ALA A 90 4.52 20.96 -10.78
CA ALA A 90 3.87 22.20 -11.18
C ALA A 90 4.25 23.41 -10.30
N ASP A 91 4.59 23.18 -9.03
CA ASP A 91 4.96 24.22 -8.07
C ASP A 91 6.45 24.64 -8.16
N GLU A 92 7.35 23.80 -8.70
CA GLU A 92 8.80 24.09 -8.76
C GLU A 92 9.25 24.85 -10.04
N PHE A 93 8.40 25.00 -11.06
CA PHE A 93 8.72 25.79 -12.28
C PHE A 93 7.98 27.14 -12.39
N GLY A 94 7.45 27.65 -11.29
CA GLY A 94 6.89 29.00 -11.20
C GLY A 94 7.91 30.07 -10.83
N ALA A 95 8.58 30.65 -11.84
CA ALA A 95 9.50 31.82 -11.78
C ALA A 95 10.85 31.54 -11.09
N ASP A 96 12.00 31.52 -11.77
CA ASP A 96 12.65 32.72 -12.31
C ASP A 96 13.51 32.40 -13.55
N GLY A 97 12.86 32.24 -14.70
CA GLY A 97 13.49 32.34 -16.01
C GLY A 97 13.65 33.80 -16.45
N ALA A 98 14.34 34.64 -15.67
CA ALA A 98 14.67 36.02 -16.04
C ALA A 98 16.17 36.17 -16.34
N PHE A 99 16.66 35.49 -17.38
CA PHE A 99 17.94 35.86 -18.01
C PHE A 99 17.73 37.10 -18.88
N ALA A 100 17.69 38.27 -18.26
CA ALA A 100 17.82 39.54 -18.97
C ALA A 100 19.31 39.89 -19.08
N GLY A 101 19.89 39.66 -20.26
CA GLY A 101 21.21 40.19 -20.61
C GLY A 101 21.19 41.73 -20.64
N HIS A 102 22.18 42.35 -19.99
CA HIS A 102 22.55 43.74 -20.25
C HIS A 102 23.93 43.74 -20.90
N ALA A 103 23.97 44.35 -22.09
CA ALA A 103 25.16 44.61 -22.88
C ALA A 103 26.05 45.69 -22.25
#